data_AF-X1LMC1-F1
#
_entry.id   AF-X1LMC1-F1
#
_cell.length_a   1.000
_cell.length_b   1.000
_cell.length_c   1.000
_cell.angle_alpha   90.00
_cell.angle_beta   90.00
_cell.angle_gamma   90.00
#
_symmetry.space_group_name_H-M   'P 1'
#
loop_
_entity.id
_entity.type
_entity.pdbx_description
1 polymer ?
#
loop_
_entity_poly.entity_id
_entity_poly.type
_entity_poly.pdbx_seq_one_letter_code
_entity_poly.pdbx_strand_id
1 'polypeptide(L)'
;MYITSKKIKGRKYRYIAKSIRLPDGKVKTIQKLIKDREKPLAELEEEFQDYFIRQEKRLYSDYALSVYETDSVINQEQMREVESMKVDYRYITKRLTKSQLKDLFDRFTANFTYESNAIEGNSLTLKDVSIVMFDNATVEGKDLREIYETRNSRKVIDLMLKKKFDITHNDIKKVHKLLMQDIDTTLGYKKLPNYL
;
A
#
# COMPACT_ATOMS: atom_id res chain seq x y z
N MET A 1 1.69 12.89 -18.30
CA MET A 1 2.92 12.78 -19.12
C MET A 1 3.09 14.11 -19.83
N TYR A 2 4.09 14.30 -20.70
CA TYR A 2 4.20 15.53 -21.49
C TYR A 2 4.90 15.30 -22.82
N ILE A 3 4.62 16.15 -23.81
CA ILE A 3 5.30 16.13 -25.10
C ILE A 3 6.56 16.99 -25.03
N THR A 4 7.66 16.46 -25.57
CA THR A 4 8.93 17.18 -25.70
C THR A 4 9.50 16.99 -27.11
N SER A 5 10.45 17.85 -27.50
CA SER A 5 11.14 17.75 -28.79
C SER A 5 12.64 17.81 -28.61
N LYS A 6 13.38 17.03 -29.39
CA LYS A 6 14.85 17.05 -29.45
C LYS A 6 15.32 17.21 -30.88
N LYS A 7 16.41 17.95 -31.09
CA LYS A 7 17.07 18.10 -32.39
C LYS A 7 18.27 17.16 -32.43
N ILE A 8 18.30 16.22 -33.37
CA ILE A 8 19.37 15.24 -33.54
C ILE A 8 19.82 15.31 -35.00
N LYS A 9 21.11 15.61 -35.23
CA LYS A 9 21.70 15.75 -36.58
C LYS A 9 20.82 16.63 -37.51
N GLY A 10 20.36 17.77 -37.00
CA GLY A 10 19.53 18.73 -37.74
C GLY A 10 18.02 18.41 -37.78
N ARG A 11 17.60 17.17 -37.54
CA ARG A 11 16.20 16.74 -37.58
C ARG A 11 15.52 16.87 -36.21
N LYS A 12 14.29 17.41 -36.18
CA LYS A 12 13.47 17.53 -34.96
C LYS A 12 12.62 16.27 -34.76
N TYR A 13 12.74 15.65 -33.59
CA TYR A 13 12.01 14.47 -33.16
C TYR A 13 11.13 14.81 -31.96
N ARG A 14 9.88 14.33 -31.96
CA ARG A 14 8.93 14.52 -30.86
C ARG A 14 8.86 13.25 -30.00
N TYR A 15 8.72 13.43 -28.70
CA TYR A 15 8.62 12.34 -27.74
C TYR A 15 7.49 12.62 -26.76
N ILE A 16 6.79 11.57 -26.34
CA ILE A 16 6.05 11.60 -25.09
C ILE A 16 7.03 11.20 -23.99
N ALA A 17 6.99 11.90 -22.87
CA ALA A 17 7.92 11.74 -21.77
C ALA A 17 7.19 11.68 -20.42
N LYS A 18 7.79 10.94 -19.49
CA LYS A 18 7.36 10.87 -18.09
C LYS A 18 8.58 10.94 -17.18
N SER A 19 8.59 11.92 -16.28
CA SER A 19 9.61 12.03 -15.24
C SER A 19 9.14 11.32 -13.98
N ILE A 20 10.02 10.51 -13.41
CA ILE A 20 9.78 9.71 -12.21
C ILE A 20 10.88 10.04 -11.21
N ARG A 21 10.49 10.38 -9.98
CA ARG A 21 11.42 10.56 -8.87
C ARG A 21 11.58 9.22 -8.15
N LEU A 22 12.81 8.73 -8.08
CA LEU A 22 13.19 7.52 -7.35
C LEU A 22 13.30 7.81 -5.84
N PRO A 23 13.34 6.76 -4.98
CA PRO A 23 13.41 6.94 -3.53
C PRO A 23 14.65 7.71 -3.04
N ASP A 24 15.77 7.64 -3.75
CA ASP A 24 16.98 8.44 -3.47
C ASP A 24 16.86 9.93 -3.89
N GLY A 25 15.70 10.35 -4.37
CA GLY A 25 15.43 11.71 -4.83
C GLY A 25 15.86 11.98 -6.28
N LYS A 26 16.62 11.08 -6.92
CA LYS A 26 17.03 11.26 -8.32
C LYS A 26 15.82 11.18 -9.24
N VAL A 27 15.84 11.98 -10.30
CA VAL A 27 14.78 11.99 -11.32
C VAL A 27 15.27 11.25 -12.57
N LYS A 28 14.48 10.27 -13.02
CA LYS A 28 14.68 9.58 -14.29
C LYS A 28 13.54 9.92 -15.24
N THR A 29 13.86 10.18 -16.51
CA THR A 29 12.85 10.47 -17.53
C THR A 29 12.76 9.33 -18.52
N ILE A 30 11.59 8.70 -18.60
CA ILE A 30 11.24 7.74 -19.65
C ILE A 30 10.74 8.53 -20.86
N GLN A 31 11.14 8.13 -22.07
CA GLN A 31 10.71 8.79 -23.31
C GLN A 31 10.37 7.75 -24.38
N LYS A 32 9.32 8.01 -25.15
CA LYS A 32 8.93 7.22 -26.33
C LYS A 32 8.79 8.14 -27.53
N LEU A 33 9.40 7.77 -28.66
CA LEU A 33 9.32 8.53 -29.90
C LEU A 33 7.89 8.53 -30.44
N ILE A 34 7.40 9.72 -30.81
CA ILE A 34 6.11 9.92 -31.46
C ILE A 34 6.35 9.87 -32.97
N LYS A 35 5.72 8.89 -33.66
CA LYS A 35 5.79 8.77 -35.12
C LYS A 35 4.83 9.74 -35.82
N ASP A 36 3.60 9.80 -35.32
CA ASP A 36 2.54 10.69 -35.82
C ASP A 36 2.58 12.03 -35.10
N ARG A 37 2.94 13.10 -35.83
CA ARG A 37 3.22 14.40 -35.22
C ARG A 37 1.97 15.12 -34.75
N GLU A 38 0.76 14.70 -35.10
CA GLU A 38 -0.45 15.48 -34.80
C GLU A 38 -1.28 14.93 -33.65
N LYS A 39 -0.99 13.71 -33.17
CA LYS A 39 -1.74 13.08 -32.08
C LYS A 39 -1.77 13.95 -30.79
N PRO A 40 -2.97 14.19 -30.22
CA PRO A 40 -3.14 14.81 -28.91
C PRO A 40 -2.43 14.04 -27.79
N LEU A 41 -2.09 14.73 -26.69
CA LEU A 41 -1.44 14.09 -25.55
C LEU A 41 -2.27 12.95 -24.95
N ALA A 42 -3.59 13.10 -24.84
CA ALA A 42 -4.45 12.09 -24.24
C ALA A 42 -4.41 10.75 -25.01
N GLU A 43 -4.48 10.80 -26.34
CA GLU A 43 -4.37 9.61 -27.19
C GLU A 43 -2.99 8.95 -27.07
N LEU A 44 -1.92 9.76 -26.99
CA LEU A 44 -0.56 9.24 -26.78
C LEU A 44 -0.38 8.63 -25.38
N GLU A 45 -1.03 9.19 -24.35
CA GLU A 45 -1.00 8.65 -22.99
C GLU A 45 -1.67 7.29 -22.93
N GLU A 46 -2.79 7.12 -23.61
CA GLU A 46 -3.49 5.84 -23.75
C GLU A 46 -2.68 4.84 -24.57
N GLU A 47 -2.24 5.23 -25.78
CA GLU A 47 -1.45 4.38 -26.69
C GLU A 47 -0.17 3.84 -26.03
N PHE A 48 0.54 4.68 -25.27
CA PHE A 48 1.82 4.32 -24.66
C PHE A 48 1.73 3.96 -23.18
N GLN A 49 0.54 3.81 -22.62
CA GLN A 49 0.37 3.60 -21.19
C GLN A 49 1.15 2.38 -20.69
N ASP A 50 0.98 1.24 -21.35
CA ASP A 50 1.63 -0.02 -20.97
C ASP A 50 3.15 0.02 -21.16
N TYR A 51 3.62 0.80 -22.13
CA TYR A 51 5.05 1.07 -22.28
C TYR A 51 5.58 1.80 -21.04
N PHE A 52 4.93 2.88 -20.62
CA PHE A 52 5.36 3.65 -19.45
C PHE A 52 5.25 2.87 -18.14
N ILE A 53 4.19 2.08 -17.95
CA ILE A 53 4.04 1.21 -16.77
C ILE A 53 5.19 0.21 -16.70
N ARG A 54 5.48 -0.51 -17.80
CA ARG A 54 6.58 -1.48 -17.83
C ARG A 54 7.95 -0.84 -17.60
N GLN A 55 8.21 0.31 -18.20
CA GLN A 55 9.47 1.03 -18.01
C GLN A 55 9.60 1.55 -16.58
N GLU A 56 8.52 2.02 -15.97
CA GLU A 56 8.49 2.45 -14.57
C GLU A 56 8.76 1.29 -13.62
N LYS A 57 8.11 0.14 -13.81
CA LYS A 57 8.39 -1.10 -13.07
C LYS A 57 9.88 -1.43 -13.10
N ARG A 58 10.46 -1.48 -14.30
CA ARG A 58 11.89 -1.74 -14.47
C ARG A 58 12.76 -0.75 -13.69
N LEU A 59 12.47 0.55 -13.77
CA LEU A 59 13.24 1.57 -13.03
C LEU A 59 13.19 1.37 -11.52
N TYR A 60 12.02 1.06 -10.95
CA TYR A 60 11.90 0.81 -9.51
C TYR A 60 12.59 -0.49 -9.10
N SER A 61 12.42 -1.57 -9.87
CA SER A 61 13.10 -2.84 -9.63
C SER A 61 14.63 -2.70 -9.72
N ASP A 62 15.15 -2.00 -10.73
CA ASP A 62 16.59 -1.79 -10.88
C ASP A 62 17.15 -0.95 -9.73
N TYR A 63 16.41 0.07 -9.29
CA TYR A 63 16.77 0.84 -8.10
C TYR A 63 16.78 -0.05 -6.85
N ALA A 64 15.72 -0.81 -6.58
CA ALA A 64 15.62 -1.65 -5.39
C ALA A 64 16.76 -2.68 -5.33
N LEU A 65 17.16 -3.23 -6.47
CA LEU A 65 18.29 -4.16 -6.54
C LEU A 65 19.65 -3.49 -6.40
N SER A 66 19.78 -2.21 -6.77
CA SER A 66 21.01 -1.45 -6.55
C SER A 66 21.29 -1.18 -5.07
N VAL A 67 20.25 -1.21 -4.23
CA VAL A 67 20.33 -1.03 -2.77
C VAL A 67 19.99 -2.31 -2.00
N TYR A 68 19.90 -3.45 -2.69
CA TYR A 68 19.54 -4.73 -2.09
C TYR A 68 20.70 -5.28 -1.27
N GLU A 69 20.41 -5.66 -0.02
CA GLU A 69 21.35 -6.28 0.90
C GLU A 69 21.19 -7.81 0.89
N THR A 70 22.29 -8.53 0.95
CA THR A 70 22.30 -10.00 0.79
C THR A 70 21.63 -10.76 1.93
N ASP A 71 21.48 -10.13 3.09
CA ASP A 71 20.80 -10.63 4.29
C ASP A 71 19.29 -10.32 4.32
N SER A 72 18.73 -9.76 3.24
CA SER A 72 17.29 -9.56 3.07
C SER A 72 16.49 -10.86 3.22
N VAL A 73 15.35 -10.77 3.91
CA VAL A 73 14.40 -11.89 4.13
C VAL A 73 13.77 -12.39 2.82
N ILE A 74 13.62 -11.50 1.83
CA ILE A 74 13.12 -11.84 0.50
C ILE A 74 14.26 -11.82 -0.51
N ASN A 75 14.21 -12.70 -1.51
CA ASN A 75 15.22 -12.76 -2.56
C ASN A 75 15.04 -11.65 -3.62
N GLN A 76 15.98 -11.55 -4.56
CA GLN A 76 15.95 -10.52 -5.60
C GLN A 76 14.74 -10.60 -6.54
N GLU A 77 14.25 -11.81 -6.85
CA GLU A 77 13.07 -12.00 -7.70
C GLU A 77 11.81 -11.49 -7.00
N GLN A 78 11.63 -11.87 -5.74
CA GLN A 78 10.54 -11.38 -4.88
C GLN A 78 10.62 -9.86 -4.71
N MET A 79 11.82 -9.28 -4.57
CA MET A 79 11.98 -7.83 -4.52
C MET A 79 11.50 -7.16 -5.82
N ARG A 80 11.83 -7.73 -7.00
CA ARG A 80 11.32 -7.22 -8.29
C ARG A 80 9.80 -7.31 -8.35
N GLU A 81 9.22 -8.42 -7.90
CA GLU A 81 7.78 -8.63 -7.86
C GLU A 81 7.08 -7.59 -6.98
N VAL A 82 7.56 -7.37 -5.76
CA VAL A 82 7.03 -6.37 -4.83
C VAL A 82 7.09 -4.96 -5.44
N GLU A 83 8.22 -4.57 -6.04
CA GLU A 83 8.33 -3.27 -6.70
C GLU A 83 7.37 -3.14 -7.91
N SER A 84 7.20 -4.22 -8.68
CA SER A 84 6.22 -4.26 -9.78
C SER A 84 4.79 -4.07 -9.25
N MET A 85 4.41 -4.79 -8.20
CA MET A 85 3.10 -4.70 -7.56
C MET A 85 2.84 -3.29 -6.99
N LYS A 86 3.85 -2.64 -6.40
CA LYS A 86 3.74 -1.24 -5.93
C LYS A 86 3.43 -0.29 -7.08
N VAL A 87 4.05 -0.48 -8.24
CA VAL A 87 3.72 0.32 -9.43
C VAL A 87 2.28 0.07 -9.85
N ASP A 88 1.86 -1.19 -10.01
CA ASP A 88 0.49 -1.55 -10.39
C ASP A 88 -0.54 -0.95 -9.43
N TYR A 89 -0.31 -1.12 -8.13
CA TYR A 89 -1.15 -0.55 -7.09
C TYR A 89 -1.36 0.95 -7.30
N ARG A 90 -0.29 1.73 -7.52
CA ARG A 90 -0.41 3.19 -7.76
C ARG A 90 -1.23 3.53 -9.00
N TYR A 91 -1.17 2.71 -10.06
CA TYR A 91 -1.97 2.95 -11.27
C TYR A 91 -3.43 2.55 -11.06
N ILE A 92 -3.69 1.43 -10.40
CA ILE A 92 -5.03 0.97 -10.05
C ILE A 92 -5.72 2.01 -9.16
N THR A 93 -5.08 2.42 -8.06
CA THR A 93 -5.69 3.35 -7.09
C THR A 93 -5.99 4.72 -7.69
N LYS A 94 -5.21 5.18 -8.68
CA LYS A 94 -5.47 6.45 -9.38
C LYS A 94 -6.73 6.43 -10.25
N ARG A 95 -7.18 5.25 -10.67
CA ARG A 95 -8.36 5.06 -11.52
C ARG A 95 -9.64 4.85 -10.71
N LEU A 96 -9.51 4.50 -9.44
CA LEU A 96 -10.65 4.27 -8.55
C LEU A 96 -11.23 5.58 -8.03
N THR A 97 -12.55 5.65 -7.97
CA THR A 97 -13.26 6.72 -7.26
C THR A 97 -13.00 6.65 -5.75
N LYS A 98 -13.28 7.75 -5.03
CA LYS A 98 -13.17 7.76 -3.56
C LYS A 98 -14.02 6.66 -2.90
N SER A 99 -15.21 6.39 -3.42
CA SER A 99 -16.08 5.34 -2.90
C SER A 99 -15.51 3.94 -3.13
N GLN A 100 -14.97 3.68 -4.33
CA GLN A 100 -14.34 2.39 -4.65
C GLN A 100 -13.06 2.17 -3.83
N LEU A 101 -12.26 3.22 -3.61
CA LEU A 101 -11.11 3.13 -2.72
C LEU A 101 -11.53 2.81 -1.29
N LYS A 102 -12.58 3.48 -0.79
CA LYS A 102 -13.13 3.20 0.54
C LYS A 102 -13.57 1.74 0.66
N ASP A 103 -14.33 1.23 -0.31
CA ASP A 103 -14.77 -0.17 -0.33
C ASP A 103 -13.58 -1.15 -0.35
N LEU A 104 -12.58 -0.90 -1.20
CA LEU A 104 -11.36 -1.70 -1.27
C LEU A 104 -10.64 -1.75 0.10
N PHE A 105 -10.49 -0.61 0.76
CA PHE A 105 -9.84 -0.53 2.07
C PHE A 105 -10.69 -1.14 3.19
N ASP A 106 -12.01 -1.00 3.15
CA ASP A 106 -12.92 -1.62 4.11
C ASP A 106 -12.84 -3.15 4.01
N ARG A 107 -12.87 -3.70 2.79
CA ARG A 107 -12.68 -5.13 2.54
C ARG A 107 -11.30 -5.61 2.98
N PHE A 108 -10.24 -4.88 2.66
CA PHE A 108 -8.90 -5.18 3.15
C PHE A 108 -8.86 -5.21 4.68
N THR A 109 -9.45 -4.21 5.33
CA THR A 109 -9.45 -4.09 6.80
C THR A 109 -10.19 -5.24 7.47
N ALA A 110 -11.33 -5.66 6.93
CA ALA A 110 -12.09 -6.80 7.44
C ALA A 110 -11.29 -8.11 7.31
N ASN A 111 -10.72 -8.38 6.12
CA ASN A 111 -9.90 -9.59 5.91
C ASN A 111 -8.64 -9.58 6.78
N PHE A 112 -7.89 -8.46 6.80
CA PHE A 112 -6.70 -8.34 7.60
C PHE A 112 -6.99 -8.56 9.10
N THR A 113 -8.09 -7.99 9.61
CA THR A 113 -8.45 -8.15 11.02
C THR A 113 -8.91 -9.57 11.33
N TYR A 114 -9.69 -10.19 10.44
CA TYR A 114 -10.09 -11.59 10.58
C TYR A 114 -8.85 -12.49 10.65
N GLU A 115 -7.95 -12.42 9.66
CA GLU A 115 -6.76 -13.27 9.62
C GLU A 115 -5.80 -13.00 10.79
N SER A 116 -5.58 -11.73 11.14
CA SER A 116 -4.68 -11.37 12.25
C SER A 116 -5.21 -11.86 13.58
N ASN A 117 -6.50 -11.65 13.87
CA ASN A 117 -7.09 -12.09 15.14
C ASN A 117 -7.19 -13.62 15.18
N ALA A 118 -7.45 -14.29 14.05
CA ALA A 118 -7.50 -15.75 13.99
C ALA A 118 -6.15 -16.40 14.36
N ILE A 119 -5.02 -15.79 13.97
CA ILE A 119 -3.67 -16.22 14.39
C ILE A 119 -3.53 -16.19 15.93
N GLU A 120 -4.18 -15.23 16.60
CA GLU A 120 -4.19 -15.08 18.06
C GLU A 120 -5.22 -15.98 18.75
N GLY A 121 -5.98 -16.78 18.00
CA GLY A 121 -6.96 -17.74 18.51
C GLY A 121 -8.40 -17.21 18.56
N ASN A 122 -8.69 -16.08 17.93
CA ASN A 122 -10.04 -15.54 17.83
C ASN A 122 -10.93 -16.42 16.92
N SER A 123 -12.15 -16.69 17.37
CA SER A 123 -13.11 -17.60 16.77
C SER A 123 -14.16 -16.94 15.88
N LEU A 124 -14.13 -15.61 15.73
CA LEU A 124 -15.05 -14.88 14.87
C LEU A 124 -14.82 -15.27 13.41
N THR A 125 -15.90 -15.58 12.70
CA THR A 125 -15.85 -15.78 11.24
C THR A 125 -15.68 -14.43 10.52
N LEU A 126 -15.29 -14.45 9.25
CA LEU A 126 -15.24 -13.21 8.44
C LEU A 126 -16.61 -12.50 8.37
N LYS A 127 -17.71 -13.26 8.44
CA LYS A 127 -19.08 -12.70 8.51
C LYS A 127 -19.29 -11.97 9.84
N ASP A 128 -18.87 -12.58 10.96
CA ASP A 128 -18.97 -11.96 12.28
C ASP A 128 -18.15 -10.68 12.35
N VAL A 129 -16.91 -10.69 11.84
CA VAL A 129 -16.05 -9.51 11.72
C VAL A 129 -16.74 -8.40 10.93
N SER A 130 -17.42 -8.74 9.84
CA SER A 130 -18.15 -7.77 9.02
C SER A 130 -19.31 -7.13 9.78
N ILE A 131 -20.09 -7.93 10.53
CA ILE A 131 -21.19 -7.43 11.39
C ILE A 131 -20.63 -6.49 12.46
N VAL A 132 -19.55 -6.87 13.13
CA VAL A 132 -18.92 -6.04 14.17
C VAL A 132 -18.40 -4.72 13.61
N MET A 133 -17.76 -4.75 12.44
CA MET A 133 -17.12 -3.56 11.86
C MET A 133 -18.08 -2.60 11.17
N PHE A 134 -19.03 -3.12 10.40
CA PHE A 134 -19.84 -2.32 9.48
C PHE A 134 -21.25 -2.04 10.02
N ASP A 135 -21.82 -2.99 10.75
CA ASP A 135 -23.14 -2.83 11.36
C ASP A 135 -23.05 -2.32 12.81
N ASN A 136 -21.82 -2.23 13.36
CA ASN A 136 -21.54 -1.84 14.73
C ASN A 136 -22.34 -2.67 15.76
N ALA A 137 -22.55 -3.94 15.45
CA ALA A 137 -23.32 -4.88 16.26
C ALA A 137 -22.43 -5.92 16.96
N THR A 138 -22.98 -6.57 17.99
CA THR A 138 -22.35 -7.74 18.63
C THR A 138 -22.85 -9.02 17.97
N VAL A 139 -22.10 -10.10 18.12
CA VAL A 139 -22.48 -11.43 17.64
C VAL A 139 -22.84 -12.31 18.84
N GLU A 140 -24.01 -12.93 18.81
CA GLU A 140 -24.49 -13.81 19.87
C GLU A 140 -23.58 -15.03 20.03
N GLY A 141 -23.33 -15.43 21.28
CA GLY A 141 -22.50 -16.61 21.60
C GLY A 141 -21.00 -16.42 21.40
N LYS A 142 -20.53 -15.20 21.15
CA LYS A 142 -19.10 -14.85 21.01
C LYS A 142 -18.59 -14.10 22.23
N ASP A 143 -17.29 -14.24 22.50
CA ASP A 143 -16.68 -13.53 23.64
C ASP A 143 -16.62 -12.03 23.33
N LEU A 144 -17.03 -11.19 24.29
CA LEU A 144 -16.95 -9.74 24.17
C LEU A 144 -15.53 -9.27 23.89
N ARG A 145 -14.52 -9.96 24.41
CA ARG A 145 -13.12 -9.69 24.11
C ARG A 145 -12.85 -9.75 22.61
N GLU A 146 -13.32 -10.79 21.91
CA GLU A 146 -13.12 -10.96 20.47
C GLU A 146 -13.80 -9.83 19.67
N ILE A 147 -14.97 -9.39 20.13
CA ILE A 147 -15.71 -8.25 19.57
C ILE A 147 -14.90 -6.95 19.75
N TYR A 148 -14.32 -6.72 20.94
CA TYR A 148 -13.48 -5.55 21.20
C TYR A 148 -12.19 -5.58 20.37
N GLU A 149 -11.49 -6.70 20.29
CA GLU A 149 -10.30 -6.88 19.44
C GLU A 149 -10.61 -6.48 18.00
N THR A 150 -11.72 -6.97 17.45
CA THR A 150 -12.16 -6.66 16.08
C THR A 150 -12.46 -5.16 15.90
N ARG A 151 -13.26 -4.58 16.80
CA ARG A 151 -13.61 -3.15 16.74
C ARG A 151 -12.38 -2.27 16.88
N ASN A 152 -11.44 -2.64 17.72
CA ASN A 152 -10.23 -1.87 18.00
C ASN A 152 -9.22 -1.95 16.85
N SER A 153 -9.04 -3.13 16.26
CA SER A 153 -8.22 -3.31 15.05
C SER A 153 -8.67 -2.39 13.92
N ARG A 154 -9.99 -2.26 13.70
CA ARG A 154 -10.55 -1.30 12.73
C ARG A 154 -10.12 0.15 13.03
N LYS A 155 -10.28 0.59 14.28
CA LYS A 155 -9.89 1.97 14.71
C LYS A 155 -8.40 2.23 14.48
N VAL A 156 -7.57 1.24 14.76
CA VAL A 156 -6.11 1.33 14.63
C VAL A 156 -5.71 1.44 13.17
N ILE A 157 -6.27 0.59 12.30
CA ILE A 157 -6.01 0.63 10.86
C ILE A 157 -6.46 1.98 10.27
N ASP A 158 -7.64 2.47 10.65
CA ASP A 158 -8.12 3.79 10.24
C ASP A 158 -7.18 4.92 10.66
N LEU A 159 -6.66 4.84 11.88
CA LEU A 159 -5.74 5.82 12.40
C LEU A 159 -4.41 5.77 11.61
N MET A 160 -3.88 4.58 11.34
CA MET A 160 -2.66 4.37 10.56
C MET A 160 -2.79 4.86 9.12
N LEU A 161 -3.96 4.71 8.50
CA LEU A 161 -4.23 5.22 7.15
C LEU A 161 -4.33 6.76 7.11
N LYS A 162 -4.81 7.39 8.19
CA LYS A 162 -5.02 8.85 8.25
C LYS A 162 -3.79 9.64 8.68
N LYS A 163 -2.88 9.05 9.45
CA LYS A 163 -1.71 9.75 10.02
C LYS A 163 -0.43 9.04 9.65
N LYS A 164 0.61 9.82 9.35
CA LYS A 164 1.97 9.29 9.37
C LYS A 164 2.34 8.98 10.82
N PHE A 165 2.76 7.75 11.05
CA PHE A 165 3.37 7.33 12.29
C PHE A 165 4.87 7.25 12.09
N ASP A 166 5.62 7.87 12.99
CA ASP A 166 7.01 7.51 13.17
C ASP A 166 7.06 6.23 14.01
N ILE A 167 8.11 5.44 13.86
CA ILE A 167 8.27 4.21 14.67
C ILE A 167 8.96 4.61 15.98
N THR A 168 8.22 5.29 16.86
CA THR A 168 8.69 5.68 18.19
C THR A 168 8.06 4.83 19.29
N HIS A 169 8.70 4.78 20.47
CA HIS A 169 8.12 4.12 21.64
C HIS A 169 6.72 4.65 22.00
N ASN A 170 6.49 5.96 21.83
CA ASN A 170 5.20 6.58 22.12
C ASN A 170 4.12 6.14 21.11
N ASP A 171 4.47 6.06 19.83
CA ASP A 171 3.57 5.61 18.77
C ASP A 171 3.19 4.14 18.94
N ILE A 172 4.17 3.28 19.25
CA ILE A 172 3.94 1.86 19.53
C ILE A 172 3.00 1.69 20.73
N LYS A 173 3.25 2.40 21.85
CA LYS A 173 2.38 2.35 23.03
C LYS A 173 0.98 2.87 22.74
N LYS A 174 0.84 3.88 21.87
CA LYS A 174 -0.45 4.43 21.47
C LYS A 174 -1.26 3.43 20.65
N VAL A 175 -0.64 2.76 19.69
CA VAL A 175 -1.26 1.67 18.93
C VAL A 175 -1.70 0.55 19.87
N HIS A 176 -0.80 0.09 20.75
CA HIS A 176 -1.12 -0.93 21.75
C HIS A 176 -2.31 -0.54 22.63
N LYS A 177 -2.34 0.70 23.14
CA LYS A 177 -3.45 1.19 23.96
C LYS A 177 -4.79 1.17 23.22
N LEU A 178 -4.79 1.46 21.93
CA LEU A 178 -6.00 1.44 21.12
C LEU A 178 -6.46 0.01 20.82
N LEU A 179 -5.52 -0.91 20.50
CA LEU A 179 -5.83 -2.33 20.30
C LEU A 179 -6.44 -2.95 21.55
N MET A 180 -5.90 -2.63 22.73
CA MET A 180 -6.31 -3.18 24.02
C MET A 180 -7.45 -2.41 24.71
N GLN A 181 -8.10 -1.48 24.00
CA GLN A 181 -9.19 -0.70 24.59
C GLN A 181 -10.35 -1.62 25.02
N ASP A 182 -10.87 -1.44 26.23
CA ASP A 182 -11.97 -2.25 26.78
C ASP A 182 -11.65 -3.76 26.96
N ILE A 183 -10.36 -4.11 26.93
CA ILE A 183 -9.85 -5.46 27.24
C ILE A 183 -9.05 -5.37 28.54
N ASP A 184 -9.31 -6.28 29.48
CA ASP A 184 -8.63 -6.30 30.77
C ASP A 184 -7.18 -6.80 30.63
N THR A 185 -6.25 -5.86 30.42
CA THR A 185 -4.82 -6.15 30.24
C THR A 185 -3.92 -4.98 30.60
N THR A 186 -2.64 -5.25 30.81
CA THR A 186 -1.63 -4.22 31.10
C THR A 186 -1.31 -3.40 29.85
N LEU A 187 -1.28 -2.07 29.99
CA LEU A 187 -0.94 -1.16 28.89
C LEU A 187 0.55 -0.82 28.85
N GLY A 188 1.11 -0.75 27.64
CA GLY A 188 2.49 -0.36 27.42
C GLY A 188 3.44 -1.56 27.44
N TYR A 189 4.63 -1.39 28.01
CA TYR A 189 5.60 -2.50 28.07
C TYR A 189 5.30 -3.43 29.25
N LYS A 190 5.53 -4.72 29.03
CA LYS A 190 5.47 -5.74 30.08
C LYS A 190 6.36 -5.34 31.27
N LYS A 191 5.87 -5.61 32.47
CA LYS A 191 6.63 -5.42 33.72
C LYS A 191 7.24 -6.71 34.24
N LEU A 192 6.75 -7.85 33.75
CA LEU A 192 7.18 -9.20 34.08
C LEU A 192 7.57 -9.95 32.79
N PRO A 193 8.43 -10.98 32.86
CA PRO A 193 8.68 -11.87 31.73
C PRO A 193 7.39 -12.57 31.26
N ASN A 194 7.18 -12.65 29.95
CA ASN A 194 5.99 -13.29 29.36
C ASN A 194 6.14 -14.82 29.21
N TYR A 195 7.39 -15.31 29.22
CA TYR A 195 7.75 -16.72 29.14
C TYR A 195 9.04 -16.89 29.95
N LEU A 196 9.17 -18.01 30.66
CA LEU A 196 10.34 -18.37 31.46
C LEU A 196 11.35 -19.15 30.62
#